data_AF-A0A4R1R0D4-F1
#
_entry.id   AF-A0A4R1R0D4-F1
#
_cell.length_a   1.000
_cell.length_b   1.000
_cell.length_c   1.000
_cell.angle_alpha   90.00
_cell.angle_beta   90.00
_cell.angle_gamma   90.00
#
_symmetry.space_group_name_H-M   'P 1'
#
loop_
_entity.id
_entity.type
_entity.pdbx_description
1 polymer ?
#
loop_
_entity_poly.entity_id
_entity_poly.type
_entity_poly.pdbx_seq_one_letter_code
_entity_poly.pdbx_strand_id
1 'polypeptide(L)' 'MRKPKSFEEGSAALQQVLDQLADPATPLDKAIKLYSDAASLIAYCSETLEQARLEMERIDLTLSQRSSVAEAGEEDILA' A
#
# COMPACT_ATOMS: atom_id res chain seq x y z
N MET A 1 18.95 -0.80 -4.02
CA MET A 1 18.37 0.24 -3.14
C MET A 1 18.02 -0.33 -1.77
N ARG A 2 18.03 0.50 -0.71
CA ARG A 2 17.51 0.12 0.62
C ARG A 2 15.97 0.29 0.60
N LYS A 3 15.23 -0.71 1.09
CA LYS A 3 13.76 -0.60 1.18
C LYS A 3 13.35 0.56 2.12
N PRO A 4 12.33 1.36 1.77
CA PRO A 4 11.78 2.40 2.64
C PRO A 4 11.22 1.82 3.94
N LYS A 5 11.13 2.63 5.00
CA LYS A 5 10.56 2.17 6.29
C LYS A 5 9.04 2.32 6.34
N SER A 6 8.47 3.21 5.53
CA SER A 6 7.02 3.40 5.40
C SER A 6 6.60 3.64 3.96
N PHE A 7 5.29 3.58 3.72
CA PHE A 7 4.68 3.90 2.42
C PHE A 7 4.97 5.34 2.00
N GLU A 8 4.85 6.30 2.92
CA GLU A 8 5.05 7.73 2.67
C GLU A 8 6.50 8.02 2.29
N GLU A 9 7.46 7.39 2.98
CA GLU A 9 8.88 7.47 2.61
C GLU A 9 9.12 6.88 1.22
N GLY A 10 8.50 5.74 0.91
CA GLY A 10 8.61 5.08 -0.40
C GLY A 10 8.01 5.92 -1.53
N SER A 11 6.87 6.55 -1.29
CA SER A 11 6.19 7.43 -2.24
C SER A 11 6.99 8.71 -2.50
N ALA A 12 7.51 9.34 -1.45
CA ALA A 12 8.38 10.52 -1.59
C ALA A 12 9.66 10.19 -2.36
N ALA A 13 10.30 9.05 -2.05
CA ALA A 13 11.47 8.57 -2.79
C ALA A 13 11.14 8.27 -4.26
N LEU A 14 9.97 7.68 -4.53
CA LEU A 14 9.52 7.41 -5.91
C LEU A 14 9.34 8.72 -6.68
N GLN A 15 8.68 9.73 -6.09
CA GLN A 15 8.51 11.02 -6.73
C GLN A 15 9.86 11.66 -7.08
N GLN A 16 10.84 11.62 -6.16
CA GLN A 16 12.19 12.14 -6.43
C GLN A 16 12.91 11.41 -7.57
N VAL A 17 12.70 10.10 -7.70
CA VAL A 17 13.26 9.31 -8.81
C VAL A 17 12.58 9.68 -10.13
N LEU A 18 11.26 9.85 -10.13
CA LEU A 18 10.48 10.24 -11.30
C LEU A 18 10.83 11.65 -11.78
N ASP A 19 11.02 12.61 -10.85
CA ASP A 19 11.42 13.97 -11.18
C ASP A 19 12.79 13.99 -11.89
N GLN A 20 13.75 13.18 -11.41
CA GLN A 20 15.05 13.03 -12.07
C GLN A 20 14.95 12.32 -13.41
N LEU A 21 14.08 11.33 -13.54
CA LEU A 21 13.89 10.60 -14.80
C LEU A 21 13.22 11.48 -15.87
N ALA A 22 12.36 12.40 -15.46
CA ALA A 22 11.68 13.36 -16.34
C ALA A 22 12.59 14.53 -16.77
N ASP A 23 13.71 14.77 -16.08
CA ASP A 23 14.67 15.81 -16.43
C ASP A 23 15.38 15.46 -17.75
N PRO A 24 15.25 16.28 -18.82
CA PRO A 24 15.93 16.08 -20.09
C PRO A 24 17.47 16.09 -19.99
N ALA A 25 18.03 16.67 -18.92
CA ALA A 25 19.46 16.69 -18.67
C ALA A 25 20.00 15.37 -18.07
N THR A 26 19.12 14.43 -17.70
CA THR A 26 19.53 13.14 -17.12
C THR A 26 20.21 12.25 -18.18
N PRO A 27 21.47 11.85 -17.97
CA PRO A 27 22.17 10.95 -18.88
C PRO A 27 21.52 9.57 -18.96
N LEU A 28 21.62 8.90 -20.12
CA LEU A 28 20.97 7.61 -20.37
C LEU A 28 21.38 6.52 -19.37
N ASP A 29 22.66 6.44 -19.01
CA ASP A 29 23.17 5.47 -18.04
C ASP A 29 22.60 5.69 -16.63
N LYS A 30 22.36 6.96 -16.26
CA LYS A 30 21.66 7.33 -15.03
C LYS A 30 20.17 7.01 -15.13
N ALA A 31 19.53 7.30 -16.26
CA ALA A 31 18.10 7.01 -16.49
C ALA A 31 17.78 5.52 -16.33
N ILE A 32 18.64 4.62 -16.83
CA ILE A 32 18.46 3.17 -16.67
C ILE A 32 18.49 2.75 -15.19
N LYS A 33 19.41 3.32 -14.39
CA LYS A 33 19.48 3.06 -12.95
C LYS A 33 18.25 3.58 -12.21
N LEU A 34 17.85 4.83 -12.51
CA LEU A 34 16.65 5.45 -11.95
C LEU A 34 15.40 4.63 -12.27
N TYR A 35 15.29 4.07 -13.48
CA TYR A 35 14.16 3.21 -13.85
C TYR A 35 14.09 1.93 -13.00
N SER A 36 15.23 1.26 -12.78
CA SER A 36 15.31 0.08 -11.90
C SER A 36 14.93 0.40 -10.45
N ASP A 37 15.38 1.56 -9.97
CA ASP A 37 15.06 2.05 -8.63
C ASP A 37 13.57 2.39 -8.50
N ALA A 38 12.98 3.07 -9.49
CA ALA A 38 11.55 3.35 -9.57
C ALA A 38 10.72 2.07 -9.57
N ALA A 39 11.08 1.06 -10.38
CA ALA A 39 10.38 -0.22 -10.42
C ALA A 39 10.37 -0.91 -9.04
N SER A 40 11.49 -0.85 -8.32
CA SER A 40 11.61 -1.41 -6.97
C SER A 40 10.71 -0.66 -5.96
N LEU A 41 10.64 0.66 -6.05
CA LEU A 41 9.78 1.49 -5.20
C LEU A 41 8.30 1.28 -5.51
N ILE A 42 7.92 1.20 -6.78
CA ILE A 42 6.54 0.90 -7.22
C ILE A 42 6.10 -0.45 -6.66
N ALA A 43 6.94 -1.48 -6.75
CA ALA A 43 6.64 -2.80 -6.21
C ALA A 43 6.41 -2.75 -4.69
N TYR A 44 7.28 -2.06 -3.95
CA TYR A 44 7.14 -1.88 -2.50
C TYR A 44 5.84 -1.15 -2.13
N CYS A 45 5.56 -0.02 -2.78
CA CYS A 45 4.35 0.77 -2.55
C CYS A 45 3.09 -0.05 -2.85
N SER A 46 3.08 -0.79 -3.96
CA SER A 46 1.95 -1.64 -4.35
C SER A 46 1.72 -2.77 -3.35
N GLU A 47 2.78 -3.45 -2.91
CA GLU A 47 2.70 -4.48 -1.88
C GLU A 47 2.15 -3.93 -0.56
N THR A 48 2.60 -2.73 -0.16
CA THR A 48 2.15 -2.09 1.09
C THR A 48 0.67 -1.71 1.04
N LEU A 49 0.21 -1.16 -0.09
CA LEU A 49 -1.20 -0.84 -0.30
C LEU A 49 -2.08 -2.09 -0.32
N GLU A 50 -1.60 -3.19 -0.92
CA GLU A 50 -2.34 -4.46 -0.91
C GLU A 50 -2.49 -5.02 0.51
N GLN A 51 -1.45 -4.93 1.34
CA GLN A 51 -1.57 -5.33 2.75
C GLN A 51 -2.57 -4.46 3.51
N ALA A 52 -2.55 -3.14 3.29
CA ALA A 52 -3.53 -2.23 3.91
C ALA A 52 -4.97 -2.56 3.46
N ARG A 53 -5.17 -2.88 2.18
CA ARG A 53 -6.47 -3.31 1.63
C ARG A 53 -6.98 -4.58 2.32
N LEU A 54 -6.14 -5.61 2.43
CA LEU A 54 -6.49 -6.87 3.11
C LEU A 54 -6.82 -6.65 4.59
N GLU A 55 -6.11 -5.72 5.24
CA GLU A 55 -6.40 -5.37 6.62
C GLU A 55 -7.78 -4.69 6.77
N MET A 56 -8.14 -3.78 5.86
CA MET A 56 -9.47 -3.18 5.83
C MET A 56 -10.57 -4.23 5.63
N GLU A 57 -10.41 -5.14 4.67
CA GLU A 57 -11.37 -6.23 4.45
C GLU A 57 -11.54 -7.10 5.69
N ARG A 58 -10.45 -7.41 6.38
CA ARG A 58 -10.49 -8.16 7.65
C ARG A 58 -11.27 -7.40 8.72
N ILE A 59 -11.08 -6.08 8.84
CA ILE A 59 -11.81 -5.24 9.80
C ILE A 59 -13.31 -5.27 9.48
N ASP A 60 -13.69 -5.11 8.22
CA ASP A 60 -15.10 -5.12 7.77
C ASP A 60 -15.78 -6.45 8.06
N LEU A 61 -15.11 -7.58 7.75
CA LEU A 61 -15.60 -8.92 8.08
C LEU A 61 -15.80 -9.10 9.58
N THR A 62 -14.85 -8.63 10.39
CA THR A 62 -14.92 -8.73 11.86
C THR A 62 -16.07 -7.88 12.43
N LEU A 63 -16.31 -6.70 11.87
CA LEU A 63 -17.44 -5.84 12.24
C LEU A 63 -18.78 -6.50 11.86
N SER A 64 -18.91 -7.01 10.64
CA SER A 64 -20.12 -7.69 10.17
C SER A 64 -20.46 -8.94 11.01
N GLN A 65 -19.45 -9.77 11.33
CA GLN A 65 -19.64 -10.94 12.18
C GLN A 65 -20.11 -10.55 13.59
N ARG A 66 -19.54 -9.50 14.19
CA ARG A 66 -19.99 -9.01 15.50
C ARG A 66 -21.44 -8.53 15.47
N SER A 67 -21.84 -7.83 14.42
CA SER A 67 -23.23 -7.42 14.24
C SER A 67 -24.17 -8.62 14.11
N SER A 68 -23.82 -9.66 13.35
CA SER A 68 -24.66 -10.87 13.24
C SER A 68 -24.81 -11.64 14.56
N VAL A 69 -23.78 -11.64 15.41
CA VAL A 69 -23.82 -12.31 16.72
C VAL A 69 -24.64 -11.51 17.74
N ALA A 70 -24.62 -10.18 17.65
CA ALA A 70 -25.44 -9.32 18.52
C ALA A 70 -26.94 -9.50 18.24
N GLU A 71 -27.35 -9.54 16.97
CA GLU A 71 -28.76 -9.73 16.58
C GLU A 71 -29.28 -11.14 16.92
N ALA A 72 -28.44 -12.18 16.76
CA ALA A 72 -28.82 -13.55 17.11
C ALA A 72 -29.01 -13.77 18.64
N GLY A 73 -28.41 -12.92 19.47
CA GLY A 73 -28.59 -12.95 20.92
C GLY A 73 -29.89 -12.30 21.41
N GLU A 74 -30.55 -11.48 20.60
CA GLU A 74 -31.83 -10.85 20.95
C GLU A 74 -33.05 -11.72 20.61
N GLU A 75 -32.97 -12.59 19.58
CA GLU A 75 -34.07 -13.51 19.23
C GLU A 75 -34.24 -14.68 20.23
N ASP A 76 -33.19 -15.09 20.96
CA ASP A 76 -33.24 -16.19 21.95
C ASP A 76 -33.80 -15.76 23.33
N ILE A 77 -33.95 -14.45 23.57
CA ILE A 77 -34.50 -13.92 24.84
C ILE A 77 -36.02 -13.67 24.75
N LEU A 78 -36.59 -13.67 23.55
CA LEU A 78 -38.00 -13.40 23.27
C LEU A 78 -38.85 -14.65 22.92
N ALA A 79 -38.26 -15.85 22.99
CA ALA A 79 -38.95 -17.15 22.84
C ALA A 79 -39.15 -17.84 24.21
#